data_AF-A0ABD3XGB8-F1
#
_entry.id   AF-A0ABD3XGB8-F1
#
_cell.length_a   1.000
_cell.length_b   1.000
_cell.length_c   1.000
_cell.angle_alpha   90.00
_cell.angle_beta   90.00
_cell.angle_gamma   90.00
#
_symmetry.space_group_name_H-M   'P 1'
#
loop_
_entity.id
_entity.type
_entity.pdbx_description
1 polymer ?
#
loop_
_entity_poly.entity_id
_entity_poly.type
_entity_poly.pdbx_seq_one_letter_code
_entity_poly.pdbx_strand_id
1 'polypeptide(L)' 'MKEQIDYLSSISFTVTYIGIESDENGILEGNYKFIFSSPESILCISNLRDMLTPHAYKNLELLVVDEAVIYWNDLSAL' A
#
# COMPACT_ATOMS: atom_id res chain seq x y z
N MET A 1 -9.60 6.33 -2.35
CA MET A 1 -8.55 6.58 -1.34
C MET A 1 -8.95 7.56 -0.24
N LYS A 2 -9.10 8.89 -0.48
CA LYS A 2 -9.44 9.84 0.61
C LYS A 2 -10.68 9.44 1.41
N GLU A 3 -11.76 9.10 0.72
CA GLU A 3 -13.00 8.63 1.36
C GLU A 3 -12.79 7.41 2.26
N GLN A 4 -11.99 6.43 1.83
CA GLN A 4 -11.66 5.24 2.62
C GLN A 4 -10.83 5.59 3.85
N ILE A 5 -9.88 6.51 3.72
CA ILE A 5 -9.05 7.00 4.83
C ILE A 5 -9.91 7.74 5.85
N ASP A 6 -10.77 8.65 5.39
CA ASP A 6 -11.68 9.43 6.24
C ASP A 6 -12.62 8.48 7.00
N TYR A 7 -13.18 7.47 6.32
CA TYR A 7 -14.02 6.46 6.93
C TYR A 7 -13.27 5.63 7.99
N LEU A 8 -12.11 5.07 7.66
CA LEU A 8 -11.31 4.26 8.59
C LEU A 8 -10.88 5.07 9.82
N SER A 9 -10.50 6.34 9.61
CA SER A 9 -10.19 7.26 10.70
C SER A 9 -11.40 7.52 11.59
N SER A 10 -12.60 7.65 11.01
CA SER A 10 -13.84 7.88 11.77
C SER A 10 -14.22 6.74 12.72
N ILE A 11 -13.77 5.51 12.40
CA ILE A 11 -13.97 4.31 13.23
C ILE A 11 -12.71 3.94 14.05
N SER A 12 -11.82 4.90 14.28
CA SER A 12 -10.63 4.80 15.15
C SER A 12 -9.51 3.86 14.67
N PHE A 13 -9.47 3.50 13.38
CA PHE A 13 -8.28 2.83 12.84
C PHE A 13 -7.14 3.82 12.60
N THR A 14 -5.91 3.38 12.87
CA THR A 14 -4.72 4.11 12.42
C THR A 14 -4.51 3.83 10.93
N VAL A 15 -4.67 4.87 10.12
CA VAL A 15 -4.59 4.79 8.66
C VAL A 15 -3.74 5.94 8.11
N THR A 16 -2.97 5.66 7.07
CA THR A 16 -2.19 6.69 6.36
C THR A 16 -2.14 6.43 4.85
N TYR A 17 -1.58 7.38 4.12
CA TYR A 17 -1.35 7.32 2.69
C TYR A 17 0.12 7.65 2.37
N ILE A 18 0.75 6.84 1.52
CA ILE A 18 2.09 7.10 1.00
C ILE A 18 1.99 8.11 -0.15
N GLY A 19 2.56 9.30 0.05
CA GLY A 19 2.55 10.43 -0.87
C GLY A 19 3.66 11.44 -0.58
N ILE A 20 3.53 12.68 -1.09
CA ILE A 20 4.57 13.72 -1.03
C ILE A 20 5.01 14.07 0.41
N GLU A 21 4.13 13.93 1.40
CA GLU A 21 4.40 14.23 2.82
C GLU A 21 4.01 13.05 3.72
N SER A 22 4.44 11.84 3.36
CA SER A 22 4.12 10.64 4.15
C SER A 22 5.02 10.48 5.37
N ASP A 23 4.44 10.01 6.49
CA ASP A 23 5.19 9.63 7.70
C ASP A 23 5.86 8.27 7.50
N GLU A 24 6.98 8.28 6.77
CA GLU A 24 7.71 7.05 6.42
C GLU A 24 8.20 6.30 7.66
N ASN A 25 8.64 7.02 8.70
CA ASN A 25 9.12 6.41 9.94
C ASN A 25 7.97 5.70 10.66
N GLY A 26 6.83 6.37 10.82
CA GLY A 26 5.66 5.75 11.45
C GLY A 26 5.13 4.55 10.67
N ILE A 27 5.25 4.56 9.34
CA ILE A 27 4.94 3.40 8.50
C ILE A 27 5.89 2.24 8.79
N LEU A 28 7.20 2.46 8.75
CA LEU A 28 8.22 1.42 8.94
C LEU A 28 8.25 0.87 10.38
N GLU A 29 7.85 1.67 11.37
CA GLU A 29 7.69 1.25 12.77
C GLU A 29 6.40 0.45 13.01
N GLY A 30 5.45 0.45 12.07
CA GLY A 30 4.18 -0.25 12.19
C GLY A 30 3.11 0.49 12.99
N ASN A 31 3.13 1.82 13.01
CA ASN A 31 2.16 2.66 13.73
C ASN A 31 0.78 2.67 13.06
N TYR A 32 0.69 2.25 11.78
CA TYR A 32 -0.53 2.24 10.99
C TYR A 32 -1.04 0.82 10.72
N LYS A 33 -2.34 0.60 10.93
CA LYS A 33 -3.03 -0.65 10.58
C LYS A 33 -3.36 -0.73 9.09
N PHE A 34 -3.65 0.40 8.46
CA PHE A 34 -3.92 0.49 7.03
C PHE A 34 -3.01 1.52 6.38
N ILE A 35 -2.38 1.13 5.28
CA ILE A 35 -1.50 2.00 4.51
C ILE A 35 -2.00 1.98 3.07
N PHE A 36 -2.47 3.11 2.58
CA PHE A 36 -2.88 3.30 1.19
C PHE A 36 -1.72 3.84 0.37
N SER A 37 -1.65 3.46 -0.89
CA SER A 37 -0.68 4.04 -1.82
C SER A 37 -1.16 3.89 -3.25
N SER A 38 -0.62 4.73 -4.15
CA SER A 38 -0.72 4.51 -5.58
C SER A 38 0.46 3.66 -6.08
N PRO A 39 0.31 2.98 -7.24
CA PRO A 39 1.42 2.26 -7.84
C PRO A 39 2.67 3.12 -8.05
N GLU A 40 2.50 4.38 -8.47
CA GLU A 40 3.59 5.32 -8.70
C GLU A 40 4.34 5.66 -7.40
N SER A 41 3.60 5.89 -6.32
CA SER A 41 4.19 6.21 -5.02
C SER A 41 5.00 5.04 -4.44
N ILE A 42 4.51 3.81 -4.57
CA ILE A 42 5.27 2.60 -4.17
C ILE A 42 6.55 2.45 -5.00
N LEU A 43 6.47 2.65 -6.31
CA LEU A 43 7.62 2.43 -7.19
C LEU A 43 8.73 3.46 -7.01
N CYS A 44 8.38 4.69 -6.64
CA CYS A 44 9.31 5.80 -6.49
C CYS A 44 10.04 5.84 -5.14
N ILE A 45 9.50 5.22 -4.08
CA ILE A 45 10.03 5.32 -2.71
C ILE A 45 10.65 3.98 -2.30
N SER A 46 11.98 3.86 -2.40
CA SER A 46 12.69 2.57 -2.33
C SER A 46 12.53 1.85 -0.99
N ASN A 47 12.61 2.56 0.12
CA ASN A 47 12.43 2.01 1.48
C ASN A 47 11.00 1.49 1.71
N LEU A 48 9.98 2.17 1.20
CA LEU A 48 8.59 1.72 1.31
C LEU A 48 8.28 0.57 0.37
N ARG A 49 8.95 0.50 -0.79
CA ARG A 49 8.86 -0.66 -1.68
C ARG A 49 9.45 -1.92 -1.03
N ASP A 50 10.59 -1.77 -0.35
CA ASP A 50 11.24 -2.90 0.31
C ASP A 50 10.35 -3.50 1.41
N MET A 51 9.50 -2.68 2.04
CA MET A 51 8.46 -3.10 3.00
C MET A 51 7.47 -4.13 2.43
N LEU A 52 7.31 -4.22 1.10
CA LEU A 52 6.43 -5.21 0.47
C LEU A 52 7.05 -6.60 0.40
N THR A 53 8.33 -6.75 0.76
CA THR A 53 9.00 -8.05 0.77
C THR A 53 8.86 -8.70 2.15
N PRO A 54 8.48 -10.00 2.22
CA PRO A 54 8.25 -10.69 3.50
C PRO A 54 9.47 -10.72 4.43
N HIS A 55 10.67 -10.53 3.88
CA HIS A 55 11.92 -10.55 4.63
C HIS A 55 12.25 -9.19 5.27
N ALA A 56 11.76 -8.09 4.69
CA ALA A 56 12.08 -6.74 5.14
C ALA A 56 11.06 -6.19 6.15
N TYR A 57 9.77 -6.56 6.02
CA TYR A 57 8.73 -6.06 6.91
C TYR A 57 7.84 -7.17 7.43
N LYS A 58 8.07 -7.53 8.70
CA LYS A 58 7.37 -8.61 9.39
C LYS A 58 5.92 -8.28 9.75
N ASN A 59 5.52 -7.02 9.62
CA ASN A 59 4.18 -6.54 9.97
C ASN A 59 3.23 -6.53 8.76
N LEU A 60 3.69 -6.89 7.55
CA LEU A 60 2.80 -7.03 6.38
C LEU A 60 2.04 -8.35 6.45
N GLU A 61 0.77 -8.29 6.82
CA GLU A 61 -0.11 -9.46 6.86
C GLU A 61 -0.95 -9.61 5.59
N LEU A 62 -1.29 -8.50 4.93
CA LEU A 62 -2.20 -8.48 3.78
C LEU A 62 -1.82 -7.37 2.79
N LEU A 63 -1.80 -7.71 1.50
CA LEU A 63 -1.69 -6.76 0.40
C LEU A 63 -3.00 -6.77 -0.40
N VAL A 64 -3.64 -5.61 -0.54
CA VAL A 64 -4.86 -5.41 -1.31
C VAL A 64 -4.55 -4.48 -2.49
N VAL A 65 -4.99 -4.88 -3.69
CA VAL A 65 -4.86 -4.07 -4.91
C VAL A 65 -6.26 -3.69 -5.37
N ASP A 66 -6.57 -2.41 -5.25
CA ASP A 66 -7.79 -1.84 -5.83
C ASP A 66 -7.60 -1.67 -7.35
N GLU A 67 -8.64 -1.90 -8.13
CA GLU A 67 -8.59 -1.85 -9.61
C GLU A 67 -7.47 -2.71 -10.23
N ALA A 68 -7.36 -3.97 -9.77
CA ALA A 68 -6.32 -4.89 -10.24
C ALA A 68 -6.37 -5.10 -11.76
N VAL A 69 -5.29 -4.73 -12.44
CA VAL A 69 -5.13 -4.95 -13.89
C VAL A 69 -4.76 -6.42 -14.13
N ILE A 70 -5.63 -7.14 -14.84
CA ILE A 70 -5.37 -8.50 -15.30
C ILE A 70 -5.03 -8.45 -16.80
N TYR A 71 -3.79 -8.74 -17.16
CA TYR A 71 -3.43 -8.98 -18.56
C TYR A 71 -3.90 -10.36 -18.97
N TRP A 72 -4.93 -10.42 -19.82
CA TRP A 72 -5.35 -11.65 -20.47
C TRP A 72 -4.57 -11.82 -21.76
N ASN A 73 -3.51 -12.62 -21.73
CA ASN A 73 -2.91 -13.10 -22.98
C ASN A 73 -3.91 -14.06 -23.61
N ASP A 74 -4.54 -13.64 -24.69
CA ASP A 74 -5.32 -14.54 -25.55
C ASP A 74 -4.33 -15.54 -26.18
N LEU A 75 -4.14 -16.69 -25.52
CA LEU A 75 -3.28 -17.79 -25.96
C LEU A 75 -3.80 -18.49 -27.23
N SER A 76 -4.83 -17.93 -27.88
CA SER A 76 -5.40 -18.43 -29.13
C SER A 76 -4.63 -17.99 -30.38
N ALA A 77 -3.53 -17.23 -30.24
CA ALA A 77 -2.72 -16.73 -31.36
C ALA A 77 -1.34 -17.40 -31.54
N LEU A 78 -1.15 -18.63 -31.04
CA LEU A 78 0.03 -19.47 -31.36
C LEU A 78 -0.37 -20.73 -32.13
#